data_AF-A0A7X6ZLP2-F1
#
_entry.id   AF-A0A7X6ZLP2-F1
#
_cell.length_a   1.000
_cell.length_b   1.000
_cell.length_c   1.000
_cell.angle_alpha   90.00
_cell.angle_beta   90.00
_cell.angle_gamma   90.00
#
_symmetry.space_group_name_H-M   'P 1'
#
loop_
_entity.id
_entity.type
_entity.pdbx_description
1 polymer ?
#
loop_
_entity_poly.entity_id
_entity_poly.type
_entity_poly.pdbx_seq_one_letter_code
_entity_poly.pdbx_strand_id
1 'polypeptide(L)'
;MRVQELHTQAIELADKAFIEKFSGNIEKSIQLFAEAFLLERRVALAAKEQNVGEPSISVLFKSAASLAINANMLEDAEKLICLALYGGPPYEIAEELRNLLEELYFQRHLQLHEVQLGSNELQFVIAGRGIGYGMAKSGLVLDKISTFEKLTLRTAERKTGRPFRSKGDVPKDIKINFQPFLSVPRAASFGFTIRFGTPAQQLKLDGFGNSEEIIEELVENIDLVNKGYFEQLKETIKDESYFQNFISLSKELAPDGKEINLIGLTFF
;
A
#
# COMPACT_ATOMS: atom_id res chain seq x y z
N MET A 1 -24.11 -17.33 25.21
CA MET A 1 -24.44 -16.19 24.31
C MET A 1 -24.88 -16.78 22.98
N ARG A 2 -25.99 -16.31 22.39
CA ARG A 2 -26.46 -16.83 21.10
C ARG A 2 -25.53 -16.37 19.97
N VAL A 3 -25.39 -17.18 18.92
CA VAL A 3 -24.55 -16.87 17.74
C VAL A 3 -24.87 -15.50 17.14
N GLN A 4 -26.14 -15.12 17.09
CA GLN A 4 -26.59 -13.80 16.59
C GLN A 4 -26.14 -12.64 17.48
N GLU A 5 -26.10 -12.82 18.81
CA GLU A 5 -25.63 -11.80 19.74
C GLU A 5 -24.13 -11.54 19.54
N LEU A 6 -23.35 -12.61 19.35
CA LEU A 6 -21.91 -12.50 19.06
C LEU A 6 -21.64 -11.77 17.75
N HIS A 7 -22.41 -12.07 16.70
CA HIS A 7 -22.28 -11.39 15.41
C HIS A 7 -22.62 -9.90 15.52
N THR A 8 -23.70 -9.56 16.22
CA THR A 8 -24.09 -8.15 16.44
C THR A 8 -22.99 -7.39 17.18
N GLN A 9 -22.41 -8.00 18.22
CA GLN A 9 -21.29 -7.40 18.95
C GLN A 9 -20.02 -7.26 18.10
N ALA A 10 -19.74 -8.23 17.22
CA ALA A 10 -18.62 -8.13 16.29
C ALA A 10 -18.78 -6.92 15.36
N ILE A 11 -19.98 -6.71 14.82
CA ILE A 11 -20.30 -5.54 13.98
C ILE A 11 -20.10 -4.24 14.76
N GLU A 12 -20.65 -4.13 15.97
CA GLU A 12 -20.50 -2.93 16.80
C GLU A 12 -19.04 -2.59 17.14
N LEU A 13 -18.21 -3.62 17.38
CA LEU A 13 -16.79 -3.44 17.61
C LEU A 13 -16.05 -3.04 16.33
N ALA A 14 -16.39 -3.63 15.19
CA ALA A 14 -15.82 -3.26 13.89
C ALA A 14 -16.12 -1.80 13.53
N ASP A 15 -17.37 -1.35 13.73
CA ASP A 15 -17.76 0.05 13.49
C ASP A 15 -16.95 1.03 14.35
N LYS A 16 -16.78 0.71 15.65
CA LYS A 16 -15.92 1.48 16.55
C LYS A 16 -14.46 1.45 16.09
N ALA A 17 -13.95 0.30 15.67
CA ALA A 17 -12.59 0.16 15.16
C ALA A 17 -12.35 1.07 13.94
N PHE A 18 -13.31 1.15 13.01
CA PHE A 18 -13.23 2.07 11.88
C PHE A 18 -13.23 3.54 12.31
N ILE A 19 -14.09 3.94 13.26
CA ILE A 19 -14.11 5.31 13.79
C ILE A 19 -12.75 5.69 14.38
N GLU A 20 -12.15 4.79 15.17
CA GLU A 20 -10.83 5.00 15.77
C GLU A 20 -9.73 5.07 14.69
N LYS A 21 -9.81 4.25 13.65
CA LYS A 21 -8.89 4.28 12.49
C LYS A 21 -8.94 5.64 11.79
N PHE A 22 -10.14 6.12 11.48
CA PHE A 22 -10.34 7.42 10.83
C PHE A 22 -9.91 8.60 11.71
N SER A 23 -9.99 8.44 13.03
CA SER A 23 -9.53 9.43 14.01
C SER A 23 -8.01 9.40 14.24
N GLY A 24 -7.27 8.52 13.58
CA GLY A 24 -5.81 8.37 13.73
C GLY A 24 -5.37 7.51 14.92
N ASN A 25 -6.30 6.91 15.67
CA ASN A 25 -6.01 6.08 16.85
C ASN A 25 -5.72 4.63 16.44
N ILE A 26 -4.59 4.42 15.73
CA ILE A 26 -4.28 3.15 15.05
C ILE A 26 -4.18 1.96 16.01
N GLU A 27 -3.46 2.09 17.14
CA GLU A 27 -3.30 0.99 18.10
C GLU A 27 -4.64 0.52 18.69
N LYS A 28 -5.50 1.48 19.06
CA LYS A 28 -6.82 1.19 19.61
C LYS A 28 -7.73 0.56 18.56
N SER A 29 -7.65 1.02 17.32
CA SER A 29 -8.35 0.43 16.18
C SER A 29 -7.97 -1.04 15.99
N ILE A 30 -6.67 -1.36 16.01
CA ILE A 30 -6.16 -2.74 15.89
C ILE A 30 -6.71 -3.63 17.02
N GLN A 31 -6.73 -3.13 18.26
CA GLN A 31 -7.29 -3.87 19.41
C GLN A 31 -8.78 -4.18 19.22
N LEU A 32 -9.58 -3.18 18.80
CA LEU A 32 -11.01 -3.36 18.55
C LEU A 32 -11.29 -4.33 17.40
N PHE A 33 -10.48 -4.29 16.33
CA PHE A 33 -10.56 -5.28 15.25
C PHE A 33 -10.22 -6.69 15.74
N ALA A 34 -9.22 -6.84 16.62
CA ALA A 34 -8.88 -8.14 17.19
C ALA A 34 -10.03 -8.71 18.04
N GLU A 35 -10.69 -7.87 18.84
CA GLU A 35 -11.87 -8.28 19.62
C GLU A 35 -13.04 -8.69 18.71
N ALA A 36 -13.35 -7.86 17.70
CA ALA A 36 -14.39 -8.16 16.71
C ALA A 36 -14.11 -9.49 15.98
N PHE A 37 -12.86 -9.69 15.56
CA PHE A 37 -12.39 -10.92 14.92
C PHE A 37 -12.65 -12.15 15.78
N LEU A 38 -12.32 -12.11 17.08
CA LEU A 38 -12.51 -13.25 17.97
C LEU A 38 -13.98 -13.65 18.11
N LEU A 39 -14.91 -12.69 18.07
CA LEU A 39 -16.34 -12.95 18.07
C LEU A 39 -16.80 -13.52 16.72
N GLU A 40 -16.44 -12.86 15.62
CA GLU A 40 -16.85 -13.26 14.26
C GLU A 40 -16.32 -14.64 13.88
N ARG A 41 -15.09 -14.97 14.28
CA ARG A 41 -14.51 -16.31 14.11
C ARG A 41 -15.35 -17.38 14.79
N ARG A 42 -15.84 -17.13 16.01
CA ARG A 42 -16.71 -18.08 16.73
C ARG A 42 -18.04 -18.26 16.01
N VAL A 43 -18.60 -17.17 15.49
CA VAL A 43 -19.83 -17.18 14.69
C VAL A 43 -19.64 -18.03 13.42
N ALA A 44 -18.56 -17.79 12.67
CA ALA A 44 -18.25 -18.51 11.43
C ALA A 44 -18.02 -20.01 11.67
N LEU A 45 -17.27 -20.37 12.72
CA LEU A 45 -17.05 -21.77 13.09
C LEU A 45 -18.35 -22.46 13.51
N ALA A 46 -19.17 -21.81 14.34
CA ALA A 46 -20.47 -22.36 14.74
C ALA A 46 -21.43 -22.54 13.55
N ALA A 47 -21.45 -21.58 12.62
CA ALA A 47 -22.22 -21.68 11.38
C ALA A 47 -21.79 -22.89 10.53
N LYS A 48 -20.48 -23.13 10.42
CA LYS A 48 -19.94 -24.29 9.74
C LYS A 48 -20.33 -25.60 10.43
N GLU A 49 -20.19 -25.69 11.75
CA GLU A 49 -20.55 -26.87 12.53
C GLU A 49 -22.04 -27.22 12.43
N GLN A 50 -22.89 -26.19 12.41
CA GLN A 50 -24.35 -26.33 12.25
C GLN A 50 -24.78 -26.52 10.79
N ASN A 51 -23.83 -26.44 9.84
CA ASN A 51 -24.07 -26.57 8.40
C ASN A 51 -25.22 -25.68 7.91
N VAL A 52 -25.21 -24.40 8.28
CA VAL A 52 -26.26 -23.43 7.87
C VAL A 52 -26.33 -23.16 6.35
N GLY A 53 -25.39 -23.71 5.59
CA GLY A 53 -25.34 -23.65 4.14
C GLY A 53 -24.62 -22.43 3.58
N GLU A 54 -24.28 -22.51 2.29
CA GLU A 54 -23.70 -21.41 1.53
C GLU A 54 -24.79 -20.48 0.97
N PRO A 55 -24.54 -19.16 0.82
CA PRO A 55 -23.26 -18.44 1.04
C PRO A 55 -22.99 -18.05 2.50
N SER A 56 -23.90 -18.33 3.44
CA SER A 56 -23.83 -17.80 4.81
C SER A 56 -22.52 -18.16 5.52
N ILE A 57 -22.05 -19.40 5.35
CA ILE A 57 -20.79 -19.87 5.94
C ILE A 57 -19.60 -19.08 5.36
N SER A 58 -19.47 -19.02 4.03
CA SER A 58 -18.36 -18.32 3.39
C SER A 58 -18.37 -16.81 3.61
N VAL A 59 -19.53 -16.17 3.69
CA VAL A 59 -19.66 -14.75 4.03
C VAL A 59 -19.15 -14.48 5.46
N LEU A 60 -19.49 -15.31 6.43
CA LEU A 60 -19.01 -15.17 7.82
C LEU A 60 -17.51 -15.40 7.92
N PHE A 61 -16.95 -16.38 7.21
CA PHE A 61 -15.50 -16.57 7.18
C PHE A 61 -14.77 -15.41 6.50
N LYS A 62 -15.31 -14.88 5.40
CA LYS A 62 -14.77 -13.68 4.73
C LYS A 62 -14.78 -12.47 5.67
N SER A 63 -15.89 -12.26 6.39
CA SER A 63 -16.03 -11.21 7.41
C SER A 63 -14.96 -11.35 8.50
N ALA A 64 -14.84 -12.54 9.09
CA ALA A 64 -13.83 -12.82 10.12
C ALA A 64 -12.39 -12.63 9.59
N ALA A 65 -12.09 -13.08 8.38
CA ALA A 65 -10.78 -12.90 7.77
C ALA A 65 -10.44 -11.42 7.52
N SER A 66 -11.40 -10.61 7.08
CA SER A 66 -11.21 -9.17 6.88
C SER A 66 -10.92 -8.45 8.21
N LEU A 67 -11.60 -8.83 9.30
CA LEU A 67 -11.31 -8.31 10.64
C LEU A 67 -9.91 -8.72 11.11
N ALA A 68 -9.51 -9.96 10.89
CA ALA A 68 -8.17 -10.45 11.23
C ALA A 68 -7.06 -9.69 10.47
N ILE A 69 -7.25 -9.41 9.18
CA ILE A 69 -6.33 -8.59 8.37
C ILE A 69 -6.18 -7.19 9.00
N ASN A 70 -7.29 -6.52 9.32
CA ASN A 70 -7.26 -5.20 9.96
C ASN A 70 -6.64 -5.23 11.37
N ALA A 71 -6.68 -6.37 12.05
CA ALA A 71 -6.03 -6.61 13.34
C ALA A 71 -4.55 -7.04 13.23
N ASN A 72 -3.96 -7.08 12.02
CA ASN A 72 -2.63 -7.63 11.73
C ASN A 72 -2.45 -9.12 12.11
N MET A 73 -3.54 -9.88 12.22
CA MET A 73 -3.55 -11.31 12.52
C MET A 73 -3.51 -12.15 11.22
N LEU A 74 -2.46 -11.95 10.42
CA LEU A 74 -2.41 -12.45 9.03
C LEU A 74 -2.49 -13.99 8.93
N GLU A 75 -1.87 -14.72 9.86
CA GLU A 75 -1.91 -16.18 9.84
C GLU A 75 -3.34 -16.72 10.07
N ASP A 76 -4.08 -16.11 11.00
CA ASP A 76 -5.47 -16.47 11.27
C ASP A 76 -6.37 -16.14 10.07
N ALA A 77 -6.16 -14.99 9.44
CA ALA A 77 -6.89 -14.60 8.23
C ALA A 77 -6.67 -15.61 7.10
N GLU A 78 -5.42 -16.03 6.86
CA GLU A 78 -5.07 -16.98 5.79
C GLU A 78 -5.80 -18.32 5.99
N LYS A 79 -5.79 -18.82 7.23
CA LYS A 79 -6.49 -20.07 7.59
C LYS A 79 -7.99 -19.97 7.32
N LEU A 80 -8.64 -18.87 7.68
CA LEU A 80 -10.08 -18.69 7.48
C LEU A 80 -10.45 -18.56 6.00
N ILE A 81 -9.66 -17.83 5.21
CA ILE A 81 -9.87 -17.71 3.77
C ILE A 81 -9.77 -19.08 3.09
N CYS A 82 -8.71 -19.83 3.40
CA CYS A 82 -8.52 -21.19 2.88
C CYS A 82 -9.67 -22.12 3.30
N LEU A 83 -10.15 -22.01 4.54
CA LEU A 83 -11.26 -22.81 5.05
C LEU A 83 -12.57 -22.49 4.31
N ALA A 84 -12.82 -21.22 4.02
CA ALA A 84 -13.99 -20.77 3.26
C ALA A 84 -13.94 -21.27 1.82
N LEU A 85 -12.81 -21.12 1.14
CA LEU A 85 -12.61 -21.59 -0.24
C LEU A 85 -12.78 -23.11 -0.36
N TYR A 86 -12.27 -23.86 0.63
CA TYR A 86 -12.45 -25.31 0.69
C TYR A 86 -13.94 -25.73 0.80
N GLY A 87 -14.77 -24.90 1.43
CA GLY A 87 -16.21 -25.15 1.60
C GLY A 87 -17.03 -25.13 0.30
N GLY A 88 -16.44 -24.69 -0.83
CA GLY A 88 -17.13 -24.54 -2.11
C GLY A 88 -18.10 -23.35 -2.15
N PRO A 89 -17.63 -22.13 -1.88
CA PRO A 89 -18.48 -20.94 -1.86
C PRO A 89 -19.00 -20.61 -3.27
N PRO A 90 -20.12 -19.86 -3.40
CA PRO A 90 -20.57 -19.35 -4.68
C PRO A 90 -19.48 -18.52 -5.36
N TYR A 91 -19.47 -18.51 -6.69
CA TYR A 91 -18.40 -17.93 -7.49
C TYR A 91 -18.01 -16.50 -7.06
N GLU A 92 -18.99 -15.63 -6.85
CA GLU A 92 -18.75 -14.24 -6.44
C GLU A 92 -18.01 -14.16 -5.09
N ILE A 93 -18.42 -14.95 -4.10
CA ILE A 93 -17.76 -15.00 -2.80
C ILE A 93 -16.37 -15.63 -2.90
N ALA A 94 -16.19 -16.64 -3.76
CA ALA A 94 -14.88 -17.24 -4.03
C ALA A 94 -13.90 -16.20 -4.60
N GLU A 95 -14.34 -15.35 -5.53
CA GLU A 95 -13.52 -14.27 -6.09
C GLU A 95 -13.19 -13.21 -5.04
N GLU A 96 -14.14 -12.82 -4.19
CA GLU A 96 -13.88 -11.91 -3.08
C GLU A 96 -12.87 -12.48 -2.08
N LEU A 97 -12.96 -13.77 -1.74
CA LEU A 97 -12.00 -14.46 -0.88
C LEU A 97 -10.60 -14.51 -1.50
N ARG A 98 -10.49 -14.71 -2.81
CA ARG A 98 -9.20 -14.68 -3.54
C ARG A 98 -8.59 -13.27 -3.53
N ASN A 99 -9.39 -12.24 -3.79
CA ASN A 99 -8.94 -10.85 -3.66
C ASN A 99 -8.44 -10.56 -2.23
N LEU A 100 -9.12 -11.08 -1.21
CA LEU A 100 -8.71 -10.92 0.19
C LEU A 100 -7.39 -11.66 0.50
N LEU A 101 -7.17 -12.82 -0.12
CA LEU A 101 -5.91 -13.56 -0.01
C LEU A 101 -4.74 -12.82 -0.67
N GLU A 102 -4.98 -12.16 -1.80
CA GLU A 102 -4.00 -11.29 -2.46
C GLU A 102 -3.60 -10.11 -1.55
N GLU A 103 -4.58 -9.45 -0.92
CA GLU A 103 -4.33 -8.37 0.05
C GLU A 103 -3.50 -8.87 1.24
N LEU A 104 -3.84 -10.04 1.78
CA LEU A 104 -3.12 -10.67 2.89
C LEU A 104 -1.67 -10.97 2.54
N TYR A 105 -1.42 -11.60 1.38
CA TYR A 105 -0.05 -11.90 0.96
C TYR A 105 0.76 -10.64 0.73
N PHE A 106 0.13 -9.59 0.19
CA PHE A 106 0.77 -8.29 0.09
C PHE A 106 1.17 -7.74 1.47
N GLN A 107 0.28 -7.72 2.45
CA GLN A 107 0.60 -7.25 3.81
C GLN A 107 1.69 -8.10 4.47
N ARG A 108 1.65 -9.42 4.28
CA ARG A 108 2.70 -10.33 4.75
C ARG A 108 4.04 -10.01 4.11
N HIS A 109 4.06 -9.67 2.83
CA HIS A 109 5.28 -9.22 2.16
C HIS A 109 5.78 -7.88 2.70
N LEU A 110 4.92 -6.95 3.11
CA LEU A 110 5.36 -5.74 3.81
C LEU A 110 5.95 -6.05 5.19
N GLN A 111 5.32 -6.96 5.96
CA GLN A 111 5.78 -7.34 7.30
C GLN A 111 7.06 -8.19 7.29
N LEU A 112 7.25 -9.05 6.29
CA LEU A 112 8.35 -10.02 6.22
C LEU A 112 9.73 -9.43 5.97
N HIS A 113 9.89 -8.11 6.02
CA HIS A 113 11.15 -7.48 5.68
C HIS A 113 11.66 -6.52 6.76
N GLU A 114 12.39 -7.14 7.69
CA GLU A 114 13.73 -6.73 8.15
C GLU A 114 14.74 -6.63 6.98
N VAL A 115 14.35 -6.09 5.83
CA VAL A 115 15.33 -5.63 4.84
C VAL A 115 15.82 -4.31 5.37
N GLN A 116 17.05 -4.27 5.88
CA GLN A 116 17.76 -3.02 6.08
C GLN A 116 17.90 -2.37 4.72
N LEU A 117 16.93 -1.52 4.35
CA LEU A 117 17.07 -0.65 3.21
C LEU A 117 18.23 0.27 3.51
N GLY A 118 19.12 0.45 2.54
CA GLY A 118 20.04 1.57 2.60
C GLY A 118 19.23 2.87 2.63
N SER A 119 19.78 3.94 3.21
CA SER A 119 19.09 5.23 3.30
C SER A 119 18.74 5.89 1.95
N ASN A 120 19.13 5.27 0.82
CA ASN A 120 18.79 5.68 -0.53
C ASN A 120 17.95 4.63 -1.29
N GLU A 121 17.37 3.67 -0.58
CA GLU A 121 16.54 2.62 -1.14
C GLU A 121 15.08 2.79 -0.71
N LEU A 122 14.19 2.50 -1.65
CA LEU A 122 12.76 2.49 -1.41
C LEU A 122 12.18 1.17 -1.94
N GLN A 123 11.33 0.54 -1.14
CA GLN A 123 10.52 -0.56 -1.61
C GLN A 123 9.26 -0.03 -2.29
N PHE A 124 9.10 -0.37 -3.57
CA PHE A 124 7.96 -0.01 -4.39
C PHE A 124 7.17 -1.28 -4.71
N VAL A 125 5.90 -1.34 -4.31
CA VAL A 125 5.08 -2.53 -4.53
C VAL A 125 3.79 -2.18 -5.23
N ILE A 126 3.39 -3.02 -6.18
CA ILE A 126 2.13 -2.89 -6.92
C ILE A 126 1.32 -4.17 -6.70
N ALA A 127 0.03 -4.03 -6.43
CA ALA A 127 -0.90 -5.14 -6.35
C ALA A 127 -2.27 -4.78 -6.96
N GLY A 128 -2.98 -5.78 -7.47
CA GLY A 128 -4.29 -5.64 -8.10
C GLY A 128 -4.51 -6.70 -9.16
N ARG A 129 -5.71 -6.72 -9.75
CA ARG A 129 -6.14 -7.76 -10.71
C ARG A 129 -5.26 -7.86 -11.97
N GLY A 130 -4.63 -6.75 -12.37
CA GLY A 130 -3.70 -6.68 -13.50
C GLY A 130 -2.30 -7.21 -13.18
N ILE A 131 -2.06 -7.61 -11.92
CA ILE A 131 -0.78 -8.03 -11.36
C ILE A 131 -0.90 -9.49 -10.91
N GLY A 132 -0.36 -10.42 -11.70
CA GLY A 132 -0.36 -11.85 -11.39
C GLY A 132 0.89 -12.31 -10.60
N TYR A 133 0.98 -13.61 -10.36
CA TYR A 133 2.15 -14.23 -9.71
C TYR A 133 3.39 -14.20 -10.63
N GLY A 134 4.13 -13.08 -10.60
CA GLY A 134 5.36 -12.87 -11.38
C GLY A 134 5.14 -12.43 -12.83
N MET A 135 3.89 -12.13 -13.23
CA MET A 135 3.56 -11.55 -14.54
C MET A 135 2.60 -10.37 -14.40
N ALA A 136 2.81 -9.30 -15.16
CA ALA A 136 1.94 -8.13 -15.22
C ALA A 136 2.00 -7.53 -16.63
N LYS A 137 0.96 -6.80 -17.03
CA LYS A 137 1.02 -6.00 -18.26
C LYS A 137 2.13 -4.96 -18.10
N SER A 138 3.07 -4.92 -19.05
CA SER A 138 4.25 -4.07 -18.94
C SER A 138 3.90 -2.60 -18.71
N GLY A 139 2.91 -2.06 -19.43
CA GLY A 139 2.45 -0.68 -19.26
C GLY A 139 2.00 -0.37 -17.84
N LEU A 140 1.25 -1.27 -17.19
CA LEU A 140 0.77 -1.06 -15.81
C LEU A 140 1.92 -0.85 -14.82
N VAL A 141 3.01 -1.59 -14.98
CA VAL A 141 4.17 -1.50 -14.08
C VAL A 141 5.09 -0.35 -14.48
N LEU A 142 5.45 -0.27 -15.76
CA LEU A 142 6.40 0.73 -16.27
C LEU A 142 5.86 2.14 -16.14
N ASP A 143 4.56 2.37 -16.35
CA ASP A 143 3.96 3.70 -16.22
C ASP A 143 4.06 4.19 -14.77
N LYS A 144 3.74 3.32 -13.78
CA LYS A 144 3.82 3.64 -12.35
C LYS A 144 5.24 3.92 -11.89
N ILE A 145 6.20 3.10 -12.32
CA ILE A 145 7.63 3.33 -12.06
C ILE A 145 8.05 4.67 -12.67
N SER A 146 7.69 4.94 -13.93
CA SER A 146 8.05 6.19 -14.61
C SER A 146 7.46 7.42 -13.92
N THR A 147 6.24 7.32 -13.40
CA THR A 147 5.57 8.42 -12.69
C THR A 147 6.20 8.66 -11.33
N PHE A 148 6.58 7.60 -10.62
CA PHE A 148 7.36 7.72 -9.39
C PHE A 148 8.73 8.35 -9.65
N GLU A 149 9.48 7.90 -10.65
CA GLU A 149 10.76 8.49 -11.03
C GLU A 149 10.63 9.97 -11.40
N LYS A 150 9.58 10.34 -12.17
CA LYS A 150 9.29 11.74 -12.47
C LYS A 150 9.08 12.55 -11.19
N LEU A 151 8.26 12.07 -10.26
CA LEU A 151 8.04 12.73 -8.97
C LEU A 151 9.36 12.96 -8.22
N THR A 152 10.21 11.94 -8.11
CA THR A 152 11.53 12.07 -7.46
C THR A 152 12.40 13.13 -8.14
N LEU A 153 12.50 13.11 -9.46
CA LEU A 153 13.29 14.09 -10.20
C LEU A 153 12.74 15.52 -10.07
N ARG A 154 11.42 15.70 -10.02
CA ARG A 154 10.79 17.01 -9.76
C ARG A 154 11.06 17.51 -8.35
N THR A 155 11.02 16.63 -7.36
CA THR A 155 11.39 16.95 -5.99
C THR A 155 12.85 17.38 -5.91
N ALA A 156 13.76 16.66 -6.57
CA ALA A 156 15.18 17.01 -6.65
C ALA A 156 15.42 18.37 -7.34
N GLU A 157 14.75 18.63 -8.48
CA GLU A 157 14.82 19.93 -9.18
C GLU A 157 14.36 21.08 -8.27
N ARG A 158 13.23 20.93 -7.56
CA ARG A 158 12.74 21.95 -6.64
C ARG A 158 13.72 22.20 -5.49
N LYS A 159 14.21 21.13 -4.85
CA LYS A 159 15.11 21.21 -3.68
C LYS A 159 16.46 21.85 -4.03
N THR A 160 16.88 21.72 -5.29
CA THR A 160 18.08 22.38 -5.82
C THR A 160 17.81 23.79 -6.38
N GLY A 161 16.61 24.34 -6.15
CA GLY A 161 16.24 25.70 -6.55
C GLY A 161 16.04 25.90 -8.05
N ARG A 162 15.83 24.82 -8.82
CA ARG A 162 15.61 24.91 -10.27
C ARG A 162 14.20 25.41 -10.58
N PRO A 163 14.04 26.30 -11.58
CA PRO A 163 12.71 26.73 -12.02
C PRO A 163 11.93 25.54 -12.58
N PHE A 164 10.61 25.53 -12.36
CA PHE A 164 9.76 24.49 -12.92
C PHE A 164 9.83 24.46 -14.45
N ARG A 165 9.91 23.27 -15.02
CA ARG A 165 9.86 23.05 -16.47
C ARG A 165 8.67 22.16 -16.84
N SER A 166 7.84 22.58 -17.78
CA SER A 166 6.76 21.76 -18.36
C SER A 166 7.22 20.92 -19.56
N LYS A 167 8.36 21.27 -20.16
CA LYS A 167 8.95 20.62 -21.34
C LYS A 167 10.47 20.55 -21.22
N GLY A 168 11.10 19.78 -22.12
CA GLY A 168 12.55 19.63 -22.17
C GLY A 168 13.07 18.53 -21.26
N ASP A 169 14.34 18.17 -21.44
CA ASP A 169 15.02 17.13 -20.68
C ASP A 169 15.25 17.51 -19.23
N VAL A 170 15.34 16.50 -18.36
CA VAL A 170 15.84 16.66 -16.98
C VAL A 170 17.29 17.18 -17.06
N PRO A 171 17.67 18.20 -16.26
CA PRO A 171 19.04 18.70 -16.22
C PRO A 171 20.06 17.58 -16.00
N LYS A 172 21.20 17.65 -16.69
CA LYS A 172 22.22 16.59 -16.68
C LYS A 172 22.74 16.29 -15.28
N ASP A 173 22.96 17.32 -14.49
CA ASP A 173 23.37 17.26 -13.08
C ASP A 173 22.34 16.50 -12.21
N ILE A 174 21.05 16.75 -12.41
CA ILE A 174 19.98 16.00 -11.73
C ILE A 174 19.98 14.54 -12.20
N LYS A 175 20.05 14.28 -13.51
CA LYS A 175 20.11 12.90 -14.06
C LYS A 175 21.33 12.12 -13.56
N ILE A 176 22.46 12.78 -13.31
CA ILE A 176 23.68 12.14 -12.81
C ILE A 176 23.56 11.81 -11.33
N ASN A 177 22.96 12.71 -10.54
CA ASN A 177 22.86 12.56 -9.09
C ASN A 177 21.66 11.74 -8.62
N PHE A 178 20.66 11.51 -9.48
CA PHE A 178 19.44 10.76 -9.16
C PHE A 178 19.17 9.71 -10.24
N GLN A 179 19.98 8.65 -10.26
CA GLN A 179 19.79 7.52 -11.18
C GLN A 179 18.99 6.42 -10.48
N PRO A 180 17.74 6.14 -10.91
CA PRO A 180 16.98 5.02 -10.38
C PRO A 180 17.53 3.69 -10.92
N PHE A 181 17.73 2.74 -10.02
CA PHE A 181 18.04 1.35 -10.34
C PHE A 181 16.95 0.46 -9.76
N LEU A 182 16.39 -0.41 -10.59
CA LEU A 182 15.34 -1.35 -10.21
C LEU A 182 15.94 -2.73 -9.94
N SER A 183 15.59 -3.34 -8.80
CA SER A 183 15.89 -4.75 -8.55
C SER A 183 15.01 -5.67 -9.40
N VAL A 184 15.31 -6.97 -9.41
CA VAL A 184 14.31 -7.96 -9.82
C VAL A 184 13.09 -7.90 -8.89
N PRO A 185 11.87 -8.16 -9.40
CA PRO A 185 10.68 -8.26 -8.54
C PRO A 185 10.84 -9.43 -7.57
N ARG A 186 10.36 -9.25 -6.34
CA ARG A 186 10.37 -10.30 -5.32
C ARG A 186 9.40 -11.42 -5.69
N ALA A 187 9.75 -12.67 -5.37
CA ALA A 187 8.89 -13.81 -5.66
C ALA A 187 7.49 -13.62 -5.06
N ALA A 188 6.46 -14.02 -5.83
CA ALA A 188 5.05 -13.91 -5.48
C ALA A 188 4.50 -12.48 -5.25
N SER A 189 5.26 -11.42 -5.58
CA SER A 189 4.78 -10.04 -5.56
C SER A 189 5.37 -9.22 -6.72
N PHE A 190 4.71 -8.12 -7.09
CA PHE A 190 5.35 -7.07 -7.90
C PHE A 190 5.97 -6.01 -6.99
N GLY A 191 6.79 -6.49 -6.04
CA GLY A 191 7.60 -5.66 -5.15
C GLY A 191 9.01 -5.52 -5.67
N PHE A 192 9.44 -4.29 -5.91
CA PHE A 192 10.78 -3.94 -6.36
C PHE A 192 11.48 -3.09 -5.31
N THR A 193 12.80 -3.17 -5.25
CA THR A 193 13.61 -2.14 -4.60
C THR A 193 14.07 -1.16 -5.68
N ILE A 194 13.78 0.12 -5.46
CA ILE A 194 14.31 1.23 -6.24
C ILE A 194 15.46 1.83 -5.42
N ARG A 195 16.67 1.80 -5.97
CA ARG A 195 17.83 2.46 -5.37
C ARG A 195 18.18 3.70 -6.19
N PHE A 196 18.36 4.84 -5.53
CA PHE A 196 18.84 6.06 -6.18
C PHE A 196 20.35 6.17 -6.01
N GLY A 197 21.08 5.88 -7.10
CA GLY A 197 22.53 5.91 -7.11
C GLY A 197 23.10 7.31 -7.38
N THR A 198 24.21 7.62 -6.71
CA THR A 198 25.09 8.75 -7.01
C THR A 198 26.44 8.22 -7.55
N PRO A 199 27.15 8.95 -8.42
CA PRO A 199 28.45 8.50 -8.94
C PRO A 199 29.50 8.36 -7.82
N ALA A 200 30.23 7.25 -7.82
CA ALA A 200 31.19 6.91 -6.75
C ALA A 200 32.43 7.82 -6.65
N GLN A 201 32.70 8.66 -7.66
CA GLN A 201 33.95 9.45 -7.76
C GLN A 201 33.76 10.96 -7.98
N GLN A 202 32.51 11.46 -8.00
CA GLN A 202 32.29 12.90 -8.06
C GLN A 202 32.12 13.45 -6.64
N LEU A 203 32.93 14.48 -6.32
CA LEU A 203 32.68 15.37 -5.18
C LEU A 203 31.17 15.64 -5.13
N LYS A 204 30.53 15.36 -3.98
CA LYS A 204 29.16 15.81 -3.72
C LYS A 204 29.11 17.28 -4.15
N LEU A 205 28.36 17.58 -5.20
CA LEU A 205 28.23 18.95 -5.66
C LEU A 205 27.48 19.71 -4.57
N ASP A 206 28.08 20.78 -4.06
CA ASP A 206 27.48 21.60 -3.00
C ASP A 206 26.07 22.06 -3.43
N GLY A 207 25.08 21.80 -2.58
CA GLY A 207 23.67 22.16 -2.82
C GLY A 207 22.76 21.02 -3.31
N PHE A 208 23.27 19.81 -3.56
CA PHE A 208 22.44 18.62 -3.75
C PHE A 208 22.21 17.94 -2.39
N GLY A 209 20.96 17.97 -1.92
CA GLY A 209 20.54 17.22 -0.73
C GLY A 209 20.84 15.73 -0.88
N ASN A 210 20.99 15.03 0.25
CA ASN A 210 21.14 13.58 0.26
C ASN A 210 19.91 12.95 -0.43
N SER A 211 20.12 11.88 -1.22
CA SER A 211 19.01 11.19 -1.91
C SER A 211 17.93 10.72 -0.94
N GLU A 212 18.34 10.40 0.28
CA GLU A 212 17.52 10.15 1.46
C GLU A 212 16.47 11.24 1.71
N GLU A 213 16.90 12.49 1.93
CA GLU A 213 15.99 13.62 2.23
C GLU A 213 14.95 13.86 1.12
N ILE A 214 15.35 13.62 -0.14
CA ILE A 214 14.44 13.78 -1.28
C ILE A 214 13.40 12.67 -1.34
N ILE A 215 13.78 11.43 -1.00
CA ILE A 215 12.85 10.29 -0.97
C ILE A 215 11.90 10.43 0.22
N GLU A 216 12.42 10.79 1.40
CA GLU A 216 11.64 11.01 2.61
C GLU A 216 10.57 12.09 2.38
N GLU A 217 10.97 13.29 1.96
CA GLU A 217 10.04 14.39 1.67
C GLU A 217 9.07 14.03 0.53
N LEU A 218 9.49 13.23 -0.45
CA LEU A 218 8.61 12.74 -1.50
C LEU A 218 7.50 11.84 -0.95
N VAL A 219 7.85 10.85 -0.13
CA VAL A 219 6.91 9.88 0.45
C VAL A 219 5.94 10.60 1.39
N GLU A 220 6.42 11.49 2.24
CA GLU A 220 5.60 12.33 3.12
C GLU A 220 4.60 13.18 2.32
N ASN A 221 5.06 13.85 1.27
CA ASN A 221 4.19 14.69 0.45
C ASN A 221 3.16 13.87 -0.34
N ILE A 222 3.48 12.64 -0.78
CA ILE A 222 2.50 11.71 -1.38
C ILE A 222 1.43 11.36 -0.34
N ASP A 223 1.81 11.08 0.91
CA ASP A 223 0.86 10.80 1.99
C ASP A 223 -0.06 11.99 2.30
N LEU A 224 0.47 13.23 2.30
CA LEU A 224 -0.36 14.44 2.40
C LEU A 224 -1.38 14.55 1.27
N VAL A 225 -1.01 14.25 0.03
CA VAL A 225 -1.95 14.22 -1.10
C VAL A 225 -3.03 13.16 -0.90
N ASN A 226 -2.66 11.95 -0.46
CA ASN A 226 -3.60 10.87 -0.21
C ASN A 226 -4.60 11.20 0.91
N LYS A 227 -4.16 11.93 1.94
CA LYS A 227 -5.01 12.42 3.05
C LYS A 227 -5.81 13.68 2.70
N GLY A 228 -5.56 14.29 1.54
CA GLY A 228 -6.20 15.55 1.13
C GLY A 228 -5.72 16.79 1.89
N TYR A 229 -4.55 16.71 2.55
CA TYR A 229 -3.98 17.78 3.36
C TYR A 229 -3.18 18.77 2.50
N PHE A 230 -3.87 19.41 1.55
CA PHE A 230 -3.24 20.30 0.56
C PHE A 230 -2.63 21.57 1.15
N GLU A 231 -3.16 22.07 2.28
CA GLU A 231 -2.58 23.24 2.96
C GLU A 231 -1.19 22.91 3.53
N GLN A 232 -1.03 21.76 4.19
CA GLN A 232 0.26 21.29 4.69
C GLN A 232 1.25 21.04 3.54
N LEU A 233 0.77 20.45 2.44
CA LEU A 233 1.60 20.27 1.24
C LEU A 233 2.11 21.60 0.68
N LYS A 234 1.31 22.67 0.77
CA LYS A 234 1.67 24.01 0.27
C LYS A 234 2.71 24.72 1.14
N GLU A 235 2.81 24.36 2.42
CA GLU A 235 3.89 24.83 3.30
C GLU A 235 5.26 24.31 2.81
N THR A 236 5.29 23.07 2.30
CA THR A 236 6.48 22.39 1.78
C THR A 236 6.78 22.76 0.31
N ILE A 237 5.75 22.81 -0.54
CA ILE A 237 5.87 23.10 -1.98
C ILE A 237 5.23 24.47 -2.28
N LYS A 238 6.02 25.53 -2.07
CA LYS A 238 5.55 26.93 -2.23
C LYS A 238 5.38 27.37 -3.68
N ASP A 239 6.16 26.82 -4.60
CA ASP A 239 6.03 27.12 -6.02
C ASP A 239 4.76 26.46 -6.58
N GLU A 240 3.84 27.28 -7.08
CA GLU A 240 2.53 26.82 -7.53
C GLU A 240 2.63 25.83 -8.71
N SER A 241 3.64 25.95 -9.57
CA SER A 241 3.80 25.04 -10.71
C SER A 241 4.28 23.66 -10.25
N TYR A 242 5.25 23.61 -9.33
CA TYR A 242 5.65 22.36 -8.69
C TYR A 242 4.50 21.75 -7.88
N PHE A 243 3.73 22.56 -7.16
CA PHE A 243 2.60 22.10 -6.35
C PHE A 243 1.53 21.40 -7.20
N GLN A 244 1.05 22.06 -8.27
CA GLN A 244 0.05 21.48 -9.16
C GLN A 244 0.57 20.24 -9.88
N ASN A 245 1.84 20.26 -10.32
CA ASN A 245 2.45 19.11 -10.98
C ASN A 245 2.60 17.92 -10.03
N PHE A 246 2.99 18.16 -8.78
CA PHE A 246 3.11 17.13 -7.75
C PHE A 246 1.76 16.47 -7.50
N ILE A 247 0.68 17.24 -7.30
CA ILE A 247 -0.66 16.69 -7.11
C ILE A 247 -1.09 15.85 -8.32
N SER A 248 -0.85 16.34 -9.53
CA SER A 248 -1.21 15.61 -10.76
C SER A 248 -0.48 14.27 -10.85
N LEU A 249 0.83 14.25 -10.64
CA LEU A 249 1.63 13.03 -10.71
C LEU A 249 1.32 12.07 -9.56
N SER A 250 1.04 12.57 -8.35
CA SER A 250 0.61 11.73 -7.22
C SER A 250 -0.74 11.06 -7.48
N LYS A 251 -1.68 11.76 -8.13
CA LYS A 251 -2.95 11.16 -8.57
C LYS A 251 -2.76 10.14 -9.69
N GLU A 252 -1.85 10.40 -10.62
CA GLU A 252 -1.49 9.44 -11.67
C GLU A 252 -0.78 8.21 -11.10
N LEU A 253 0.03 8.39 -10.06
CA LEU A 253 0.66 7.30 -9.33
C LEU A 253 -0.39 6.45 -8.63
N ALA A 254 -1.40 7.04 -7.98
CA ALA A 254 -2.40 6.33 -7.17
C ALA A 254 -3.06 5.12 -7.88
N PRO A 255 -3.56 4.13 -7.11
CA PRO A 255 -4.28 2.98 -7.64
C PRO A 255 -5.48 3.40 -8.50
N ASP A 256 -5.77 2.66 -9.57
CA ASP A 256 -6.92 2.93 -10.44
C ASP A 256 -8.21 2.23 -10.01
N GLY A 257 -8.11 1.31 -9.03
CA GLY A 257 -9.22 0.53 -8.48
C GLY A 257 -9.79 -0.53 -9.45
N LYS A 258 -9.17 -0.72 -10.62
CA LYS A 258 -9.60 -1.66 -11.67
C LYS A 258 -8.58 -2.75 -11.89
N GLU A 259 -7.38 -2.36 -12.34
CA GLU A 259 -6.26 -3.25 -12.63
C GLU A 259 -5.21 -3.17 -11.50
N ILE A 260 -5.05 -1.98 -10.92
CA ILE A 260 -4.17 -1.73 -9.77
C ILE A 260 -5.04 -1.27 -8.61
N ASN A 261 -5.06 -2.07 -7.55
CA ASN A 261 -5.85 -1.81 -6.36
C ASN A 261 -5.00 -1.16 -5.27
N LEU A 262 -3.69 -1.36 -5.32
CA LEU A 262 -2.78 -0.90 -4.29
C LEU A 262 -1.39 -0.57 -4.85
N ILE A 263 -0.82 0.50 -4.31
CA ILE A 263 0.60 0.85 -4.44
C ILE A 263 1.16 1.10 -3.06
N GLY A 264 2.21 0.37 -2.71
CA GLY A 264 2.94 0.50 -1.45
C GLY A 264 4.29 1.15 -1.67
N LEU A 265 4.60 2.16 -0.86
CA LEU A 265 5.92 2.79 -0.78
C LEU A 265 6.43 2.60 0.65
N THR A 266 7.62 2.03 0.80
CA THR A 266 8.26 1.87 2.11
C THR A 266 9.70 2.36 2.05
N PHE A 267 10.04 3.22 2.99
CA PHE A 267 11.35 3.82 3.22
C PHE A 267 11.69 3.61 4.70
N PHE A 268 12.95 3.33 5.03
CA PHE A 268 13.41 3.08 6.41
C PHE A 268 14.52 4.05 6.79
#